data_AF-A0A5B2Z4R5-F1
#
_entry.id   AF-A0A5B2Z4R5-F1
#
_cell.length_a   1.000
_cell.length_b   1.000
_cell.length_c   1.000
_cell.angle_alpha   90.00
_cell.angle_beta   90.00
_cell.angle_gamma   90.00
#
_symmetry.space_group_name_H-M   'P 1'
#
loop_
_entity.id
_entity.type
_entity.pdbx_description
1 polymer ?
#
loop_
_entity_poly.entity_id
_entity_poly.type
_entity_poly.pdbx_seq_one_letter_code
_entity_poly.pdbx_strand_id
1 'polypeptide(L)'
;MMSVGTEKAGNNNDESKIIDTLVKSLKSLKSGNILVEIENKPTIDITASYENDINRVDVDLLDPDILGILKQLEVENSDEKKDEVKKNATSFDKIKDKLDIAKDFFHMFTDSEKNLFEQLNIVKNLAQKLSDNNVTVVLLRKGKEAIVIGKDANPTLSRLLSRSDDVQIKSVTESSKLVGDISSDDKD
;
A
#
# COMPACT_ATOMS: atom_id res chain seq x y z
N MET A 1 -7.53 -42.02 24.14
CA MET A 1 -6.75 -40.79 23.85
C MET A 1 -6.67 -40.63 22.36
N MET A 2 -7.37 -39.64 21.79
CA MET A 2 -7.15 -39.17 20.42
C MET A 2 -7.28 -37.65 20.48
N SER A 3 -6.15 -36.98 20.31
CA SER A 3 -6.05 -35.54 20.18
C SER A 3 -6.35 -35.20 18.72
N VAL A 4 -7.45 -34.49 18.46
CA VAL A 4 -7.70 -33.87 17.16
C VAL A 4 -7.25 -32.43 17.31
N GLY A 5 -6.15 -32.10 16.64
CA GLY A 5 -5.59 -30.77 16.62
C GLY A 5 -6.61 -29.76 16.09
N THR A 6 -6.78 -28.67 16.83
CA THR A 6 -7.53 -27.52 16.38
C THR A 6 -6.75 -26.81 15.28
N GLU A 7 -7.26 -26.84 14.06
CA GLU A 7 -6.85 -25.93 12.99
C GLU A 7 -7.09 -24.49 13.45
N LYS A 8 -6.02 -23.69 13.56
CA LYS A 8 -6.09 -22.24 13.73
C LYS A 8 -6.63 -21.61 12.43
N ALA A 9 -7.95 -21.55 12.30
CA ALA A 9 -8.62 -20.69 11.33
C ALA A 9 -8.83 -19.31 11.98
N GLY A 10 -7.88 -18.40 11.83
CA GLY A 10 -8.01 -17.05 12.39
C GLY A 10 -6.87 -16.13 11.99
N ASN A 11 -6.89 -15.65 10.74
CA ASN A 11 -6.34 -14.33 10.35
C ASN A 11 -6.67 -13.95 8.87
N ASN A 12 -6.96 -14.93 8.01
CA ASN A 12 -7.04 -14.70 6.55
C ASN A 12 -8.30 -13.94 6.05
N ASN A 13 -9.34 -13.81 6.87
CA ASN A 13 -10.65 -13.33 6.41
C ASN A 13 -10.76 -11.80 6.37
N ASP A 14 -10.00 -11.11 7.23
CA ASP A 14 -10.06 -9.64 7.32
C ASP A 14 -9.09 -8.96 6.35
N GLU A 15 -7.92 -9.56 6.11
CA GLU A 15 -6.98 -9.12 5.06
C GLU A 15 -7.62 -9.15 3.65
N SER A 16 -8.39 -10.22 3.34
CA SER A 16 -9.08 -10.31 2.06
C SER A 16 -10.10 -9.18 1.87
N LYS A 17 -10.83 -8.81 2.93
CA LYS A 17 -11.85 -7.74 2.88
C LYS A 17 -11.23 -6.36 2.68
N ILE A 18 -10.09 -6.08 3.32
CA ILE A 18 -9.36 -4.82 3.15
C ILE A 18 -8.92 -4.68 1.69
N ILE A 19 -8.28 -5.73 1.15
CA ILE A 19 -7.85 -5.75 -0.26
C ILE A 19 -9.06 -5.58 -1.19
N ASP A 20 -10.17 -6.29 -0.94
CA ASP A 20 -11.38 -6.15 -1.77
C ASP A 20 -11.95 -4.73 -1.74
N THR A 21 -11.95 -4.10 -0.56
CA THR A 21 -12.45 -2.73 -0.39
C THR A 21 -11.55 -1.73 -1.10
N LEU A 22 -10.23 -1.89 -0.99
CA LEU A 22 -9.25 -1.07 -1.71
C LEU A 22 -9.43 -1.22 -3.22
N VAL A 23 -9.45 -2.44 -3.74
CA VAL A 23 -9.59 -2.71 -5.18
C VAL A 23 -10.91 -2.15 -5.72
N LYS A 24 -12.02 -2.33 -5.00
CA LYS A 24 -13.32 -1.72 -5.39
C LYS A 24 -13.25 -0.20 -5.41
N SER A 25 -12.57 0.40 -4.44
CA SER A 25 -12.39 1.85 -4.37
C SER A 25 -11.60 2.34 -5.59
N LEU A 26 -10.44 1.73 -5.88
CA LEU A 26 -9.61 2.09 -7.04
C LEU A 26 -10.34 1.87 -8.36
N LYS A 27 -11.08 0.77 -8.50
CA LYS A 27 -11.89 0.47 -9.70
C LYS A 27 -12.97 1.52 -9.97
N SER A 28 -13.48 2.17 -8.92
CA SER A 28 -14.54 3.19 -9.04
C SER A 28 -14.01 4.57 -9.44
N LEU A 29 -12.70 4.81 -9.32
CA LEU A 29 -12.07 6.09 -9.64
C LEU A 29 -12.00 6.28 -11.16
N LYS A 30 -12.55 7.38 -11.69
CA LYS A 30 -12.45 7.71 -13.12
C LYS A 30 -11.24 8.56 -13.46
N SER A 31 -10.92 9.52 -12.60
CA SER A 31 -9.74 10.36 -12.72
C SER A 31 -9.57 11.17 -11.43
N GLY A 32 -8.37 11.63 -11.15
CA GLY A 32 -8.10 12.55 -10.03
C GLY A 32 -6.61 12.78 -9.86
N ASN A 33 -6.27 13.83 -9.13
CA ASN A 33 -4.89 14.13 -8.75
C ASN A 33 -4.87 14.59 -7.29
N ILE A 34 -3.92 14.08 -6.52
CA ILE A 34 -3.60 14.51 -5.17
C ILE A 34 -2.12 14.85 -5.16
N LEU A 35 -1.81 16.13 -4.99
CA LEU A 35 -0.45 16.61 -4.76
C LEU A 35 -0.27 16.90 -3.27
N VAL A 36 0.71 16.24 -2.66
CA VAL A 36 1.14 16.53 -1.29
C VAL A 36 2.36 17.43 -1.36
N GLU A 37 2.22 18.63 -0.80
CA GLU A 37 3.30 19.61 -0.70
C GLU A 37 3.66 19.81 0.77
N ILE A 38 4.95 19.77 1.08
CA ILE A 38 5.47 20.08 2.41
C ILE A 38 6.47 21.21 2.26
N GLU A 39 6.32 22.26 3.06
CA GLU A 39 7.11 23.49 2.94
C GLU A 39 7.07 24.08 1.51
N ASN A 40 5.91 24.01 0.85
CA ASN A 40 5.69 24.41 -0.56
C ASN A 40 6.55 23.66 -1.58
N LYS A 41 7.08 22.49 -1.22
CA LYS A 41 7.78 21.59 -2.13
C LYS A 41 6.89 20.39 -2.44
N PRO A 42 6.64 20.08 -3.72
CA PRO A 42 5.97 18.85 -4.13
C PRO A 42 6.74 17.61 -3.67
N THR A 43 6.03 16.72 -2.98
CA THR A 43 6.65 15.59 -2.28
C THR A 43 6.07 14.25 -2.69
N ILE A 44 4.75 14.15 -2.78
CA ILE A 44 4.06 12.96 -3.27
C ILE A 44 3.02 13.42 -4.29
N ASP A 45 2.99 12.77 -5.44
CA ASP A 45 1.95 12.96 -6.45
C ASP A 45 1.19 11.66 -6.67
N ILE A 46 -0.13 11.69 -6.50
CA ILE A 46 -1.01 10.56 -6.75
C ILE A 46 -1.98 10.92 -7.86
N THR A 47 -1.83 10.28 -9.01
CA THR A 47 -2.68 10.52 -10.18
C THR A 47 -3.48 9.28 -10.53
N ALA A 48 -4.80 9.41 -10.57
CA ALA A 48 -5.72 8.40 -11.07
C ALA A 48 -6.20 8.78 -12.48
N SER A 49 -6.26 7.80 -13.37
CA SER A 49 -6.76 7.94 -14.74
C SER A 49 -7.53 6.69 -15.17
N TYR A 50 -8.46 6.86 -16.11
CA TYR A 50 -9.21 5.76 -16.71
C TYR A 50 -9.05 5.83 -18.23
N GLU A 51 -8.36 4.85 -18.80
CA GLU A 51 -8.11 4.77 -20.23
C GLU A 51 -8.19 3.30 -20.68
N ASN A 52 -8.73 3.05 -21.87
CA ASN A 52 -8.81 1.70 -22.46
C ASN A 52 -9.43 0.64 -21.52
N ASP A 53 -10.45 1.05 -20.76
CA ASP A 53 -11.12 0.23 -19.74
C ASP A 53 -10.25 -0.24 -18.56
N ILE A 54 -9.15 0.47 -18.32
CA ILE A 54 -8.22 0.23 -17.22
C ILE A 54 -8.19 1.46 -16.31
N ASN A 55 -8.37 1.25 -15.00
CA ASN A 55 -8.12 2.29 -14.00
C ASN A 55 -6.65 2.23 -13.62
N ARG A 56 -5.91 3.30 -13.87
CA ARG A 56 -4.50 3.42 -13.55
C ARG A 56 -4.30 4.42 -12.43
N VAL A 57 -3.53 4.04 -11.41
CA VAL A 57 -3.17 4.88 -10.27
C VAL A 57 -1.66 4.94 -10.14
N ASP A 58 -1.12 6.12 -10.40
CA ASP A 58 0.30 6.42 -10.34
C ASP A 58 0.59 7.09 -9.00
N VAL A 59 1.54 6.55 -8.24
CA VAL A 59 2.00 7.08 -6.95
C VAL A 59 3.48 7.42 -7.10
N ASP A 60 3.81 8.70 -7.17
CA ASP A 60 5.17 9.20 -7.35
C ASP A 60 5.72 9.81 -6.07
N LEU A 61 6.83 9.24 -5.60
CA LEU A 61 7.65 9.84 -4.55
C LEU A 61 8.61 10.85 -5.18
N LEU A 62 8.19 12.11 -5.21
CA LEU A 62 8.94 13.23 -5.78
C LEU A 62 10.12 13.63 -4.88
N ASP A 63 9.89 13.62 -3.57
CA ASP A 63 10.89 13.95 -2.57
C ASP A 63 10.99 12.87 -1.47
N PRO A 64 11.92 11.91 -1.58
CA PRO A 64 12.03 10.79 -0.65
C PRO A 64 12.49 11.20 0.75
N ASP A 65 13.15 12.34 0.88
CA ASP A 65 13.67 12.85 2.16
C ASP A 65 12.53 13.09 3.17
N ILE A 66 11.29 13.24 2.69
CA ILE A 66 10.11 13.40 3.54
C ILE A 66 9.81 12.17 4.39
N LEU A 67 10.18 10.98 3.93
CA LEU A 67 9.80 9.74 4.62
C LEU A 67 10.50 9.67 5.98
N GLY A 68 11.69 10.28 6.11
CA GLY A 68 12.37 10.47 7.39
C GLY A 68 11.58 11.38 8.34
N ILE A 69 10.98 12.46 7.82
CA ILE A 69 10.15 13.38 8.62
C ILE A 69 8.88 12.68 9.09
N LEU A 70 8.19 11.93 8.21
CA LEU A 70 6.97 11.21 8.57
C LEU A 70 7.23 10.13 9.64
N LYS A 71 8.34 9.40 9.55
CA LYS A 71 8.73 8.42 10.56
C LYS A 71 8.98 9.06 11.93
N GLN A 72 9.66 10.20 11.99
CA GLN A 72 9.88 10.92 13.25
C GLN A 72 8.55 11.32 13.89
N LEU A 73 7.57 11.75 13.09
CA LEU A 73 6.22 12.07 13.58
C LEU A 73 5.48 10.83 14.10
N GLU A 74 5.65 9.65 13.51
CA GLU A 74 5.04 8.41 14.02
C GLU A 74 5.64 7.96 15.36
N VAL A 75 6.95 8.12 15.54
CA VAL A 75 7.66 7.80 16.79
C VAL A 75 7.23 8.74 17.92
N GLU A 76 7.08 10.05 17.65
CA GLU A 76 6.65 11.03 18.65
C GLU A 76 5.19 10.86 19.10
N ASN A 77 4.31 10.30 18.25
CA ASN A 77 2.90 10.08 18.58
C ASN A 77 2.59 8.74 19.30
N SER A 78 3.61 7.93 19.58
CA SER A 78 3.44 6.62 20.23
C SER A 78 3.35 6.70 21.77
N ASP A 79 3.68 7.84 22.36
CA ASP A 79 3.60 8.10 23.81
C ASP A 79 2.87 9.43 24.09
N GLU A 80 1.54 9.52 23.89
CA GLU A 80 0.64 10.24 24.82
C GLU A 80 -0.85 10.22 24.41
N LYS A 81 -1.66 9.79 25.40
CA LYS A 81 -3.06 10.15 25.70
C LYS A 81 -4.24 9.45 24.99
N LYS A 82 -4.76 8.45 25.72
CA LYS A 82 -6.20 8.31 26.03
C LYS A 82 -6.69 9.53 26.83
N ASP A 83 -7.67 10.27 26.31
CA ASP A 83 -9.01 10.40 26.91
C ASP A 83 -9.86 11.52 26.26
N GLU A 84 -11.11 11.14 25.97
CA GLU A 84 -12.37 11.88 25.75
C GLU A 84 -12.43 13.19 24.93
N VAL A 85 -13.21 13.16 23.83
CA VAL A 85 -14.40 14.06 23.66
C VAL A 85 -15.51 13.35 22.86
N LYS A 86 -16.73 13.45 23.41
CA LYS A 86 -18.02 12.97 22.87
C LYS A 86 -18.61 13.88 21.77
N LYS A 87 -19.39 13.23 20.89
CA LYS A 87 -20.55 13.70 20.11
C LYS A 87 -20.32 14.71 18.96
N ASN A 88 -20.28 14.16 17.74
CA ASN A 88 -21.19 14.50 16.63
C ASN A 88 -21.12 13.37 15.58
N ALA A 89 -21.92 12.34 15.81
CA ALA A 89 -22.03 11.13 14.97
C ALA A 89 -22.75 11.47 13.66
N THR A 90 -22.13 11.12 12.53
CA THR A 90 -22.68 10.94 11.17
C THR A 90 -21.61 11.17 10.10
N SER A 91 -20.67 12.10 10.32
CA SER A 91 -19.55 12.36 9.40
C SER A 91 -18.22 11.79 9.89
N PHE A 92 -18.00 11.74 11.21
CA PHE A 92 -16.79 11.16 11.80
C PHE A 92 -16.75 9.63 11.75
N ASP A 93 -17.89 8.94 11.74
CA ASP A 93 -17.90 7.47 11.70
C ASP A 93 -17.34 6.96 10.37
N LYS A 94 -17.68 7.59 9.24
CA LYS A 94 -17.12 7.23 7.92
C LYS A 94 -15.64 7.54 7.78
N ILE A 95 -15.16 8.58 8.46
CA ILE A 95 -13.74 8.95 8.45
C ILE A 95 -12.96 8.00 9.37
N LYS A 96 -13.54 7.64 10.51
CA LYS A 96 -13.00 6.65 11.44
C LYS A 96 -12.90 5.28 10.79
N ASP A 97 -13.94 4.82 10.09
CA ASP A 97 -13.91 3.56 9.34
C ASP A 97 -12.80 3.56 8.26
N LYS A 98 -12.60 4.68 7.56
CA LYS A 98 -11.52 4.82 6.58
C LYS A 98 -10.13 4.89 7.22
N LEU A 99 -10.03 5.52 8.38
CA LEU A 99 -8.79 5.64 9.15
C LEU A 99 -8.42 4.31 9.79
N ASP A 100 -9.40 3.54 10.25
CA ASP A 100 -9.24 2.18 10.75
C ASP A 100 -8.78 1.26 9.60
N ILE A 101 -9.35 1.38 8.40
CA ILE A 101 -8.84 0.66 7.20
C ILE A 101 -7.41 1.07 6.86
N ALA A 102 -7.07 2.36 6.93
CA ALA A 102 -5.71 2.83 6.68
C ALA A 102 -4.75 2.30 7.74
N LYS A 103 -5.14 2.34 9.02
CA LYS A 103 -4.38 1.82 10.15
C LYS A 103 -4.16 0.31 10.04
N ASP A 104 -5.20 -0.45 9.71
CA ASP A 104 -5.12 -1.90 9.48
C ASP A 104 -4.23 -2.21 8.27
N PHE A 105 -4.32 -1.42 7.20
CA PHE A 105 -3.42 -1.51 6.05
C PHE A 105 -1.96 -1.30 6.46
N PHE A 106 -1.64 -0.26 7.23
CA PHE A 106 -0.27 -0.03 7.71
C PHE A 106 0.21 -1.14 8.66
N HIS A 107 -0.65 -1.61 9.58
CA HIS A 107 -0.34 -2.77 10.44
C HIS A 107 -0.04 -4.04 9.64
N MET A 108 -0.65 -4.25 8.47
CA MET A 108 -0.32 -5.40 7.63
C MET A 108 1.14 -5.40 7.12
N PHE A 109 1.79 -4.24 7.05
CA PHE A 109 3.18 -4.10 6.60
C PHE A 109 4.18 -3.85 7.73
N THR A 110 3.72 -3.37 8.89
CA THR A 110 4.59 -3.00 10.03
C THR A 110 4.64 -4.07 11.13
N ASP A 111 3.76 -5.07 11.10
CA ASP A 111 3.81 -6.19 12.04
C ASP A 111 5.03 -7.08 11.74
N SER A 112 6.11 -6.84 12.49
CA SER A 112 7.43 -7.45 12.34
C SER A 112 7.45 -8.97 12.59
N GLU A 113 6.31 -9.55 13.02
CA GLU A 113 6.12 -10.98 13.19
C GLU A 113 5.70 -11.72 11.90
N LYS A 114 5.27 -11.01 10.84
CA LYS A 114 4.89 -11.66 9.56
C LYS A 114 6.13 -12.11 8.80
N ASN A 115 6.20 -13.40 8.51
CA ASN A 115 7.30 -13.96 7.73
C ASN A 115 7.29 -13.40 6.29
N LEU A 116 8.46 -13.24 5.67
CA LEU A 116 8.60 -12.66 4.30
C LEU A 116 7.67 -13.35 3.29
N PHE A 117 7.43 -14.65 3.44
CA PHE A 117 6.51 -15.41 2.59
C PHE A 117 5.03 -15.00 2.72
N GLU A 118 4.59 -14.57 3.90
CA GLU A 118 3.22 -14.10 4.12
C GLU A 118 3.02 -12.71 3.51
N GLN A 119 4.01 -11.82 3.67
CA GLN A 119 4.01 -10.50 3.01
C GLN A 119 3.98 -10.64 1.48
N LEU A 120 4.74 -11.58 0.93
CA LEU A 120 4.73 -11.89 -0.50
C LEU A 120 3.37 -12.42 -0.97
N ASN A 121 2.69 -13.26 -0.17
CA ASN A 121 1.34 -13.73 -0.49
C ASN A 121 0.31 -12.60 -0.48
N ILE A 122 0.41 -11.65 0.46
CA ILE A 122 -0.45 -10.46 0.49
C ILE A 122 -0.28 -9.64 -0.79
N VAL A 123 0.98 -9.35 -1.17
CA VAL A 123 1.29 -8.59 -2.40
C VAL A 123 0.78 -9.32 -3.64
N LYS A 124 0.96 -10.64 -3.71
CA LYS A 124 0.45 -11.45 -4.82
C LYS A 124 -1.08 -11.43 -4.90
N ASN A 125 -1.77 -11.59 -3.78
CA ASN A 125 -3.23 -11.55 -3.74
C ASN A 125 -3.78 -10.18 -4.13
N LEU A 126 -3.15 -9.10 -3.67
CA LEU A 126 -3.48 -7.73 -4.10
C LEU A 126 -3.28 -7.56 -5.60
N ALA A 127 -2.10 -7.98 -6.12
CA ALA A 127 -1.76 -7.85 -7.53
C ALA A 127 -2.76 -8.58 -8.44
N GLN A 128 -3.10 -9.82 -8.09
CA GLN A 128 -4.12 -10.60 -8.79
C GLN A 128 -5.48 -9.90 -8.76
N LYS A 129 -5.94 -9.45 -7.58
CA LYS A 129 -7.24 -8.77 -7.47
C LYS A 129 -7.29 -7.45 -8.25
N LEU A 130 -6.19 -6.70 -8.30
CA LEU A 130 -6.08 -5.50 -9.15
C LEU A 130 -6.23 -5.88 -10.64
N SER A 131 -5.49 -6.91 -11.09
CA SER A 131 -5.53 -7.42 -12.46
C SER A 131 -6.94 -7.90 -12.86
N ASP A 132 -7.58 -8.70 -12.02
CA ASP A 132 -8.95 -9.22 -12.21
C ASP A 132 -10.00 -8.10 -12.30
N ASN A 133 -9.69 -6.91 -11.77
CA ASN A 133 -10.58 -5.76 -11.75
C ASN A 133 -10.21 -4.66 -12.76
N ASN A 134 -9.29 -4.93 -13.69
CA ASN A 134 -8.75 -3.95 -14.65
C ASN A 134 -8.21 -2.70 -13.95
N VAL A 135 -7.46 -2.91 -12.86
CA VAL A 135 -6.77 -1.85 -12.14
C VAL A 135 -5.27 -2.08 -12.26
N THR A 136 -4.55 -0.99 -12.52
CA THR A 136 -3.09 -0.92 -12.50
C THR A 136 -2.68 0.10 -11.43
N VAL A 137 -1.75 -0.28 -10.55
CA VAL A 137 -1.07 0.65 -9.64
C VAL A 137 0.39 0.73 -10.07
N VAL A 138 0.92 1.94 -10.21
CA VAL A 138 2.32 2.16 -10.56
C VAL A 138 2.99 2.97 -9.46
N LEU A 139 4.11 2.44 -8.98
CA LEU A 139 4.97 3.14 -8.03
C LEU A 139 6.10 3.80 -8.82
N LEU A 140 6.19 5.12 -8.70
CA LEU A 140 7.20 5.94 -9.33
C LEU A 140 8.13 6.54 -8.27
N ARG A 141 9.36 6.79 -8.72
CA ARG A 141 10.36 7.52 -7.96
C ARG A 141 10.88 8.65 -8.81
N LYS A 142 10.60 9.89 -8.41
CA LYS A 142 11.02 11.11 -9.12
C LYS A 142 10.65 11.06 -10.61
N GLY A 143 9.40 10.68 -10.90
CA GLY A 143 8.85 10.59 -12.25
C GLY A 143 9.21 9.32 -13.02
N LYS A 144 9.92 8.36 -12.42
CA LYS A 144 10.33 7.12 -13.09
C LYS A 144 9.58 5.92 -12.55
N GLU A 145 8.93 5.17 -13.44
CA GLU A 145 8.28 3.90 -13.07
C GLU A 145 9.30 2.92 -12.48
N ALA A 146 9.08 2.53 -11.23
CA ALA A 146 9.88 1.53 -10.55
C ALA A 146 9.17 0.17 -10.58
N ILE A 147 7.90 0.15 -10.18
CA ILE A 147 7.11 -1.07 -10.01
C ILE A 147 5.72 -0.86 -10.61
N VAL A 148 5.23 -1.81 -11.40
CA VAL A 148 3.86 -1.86 -11.93
C VAL A 148 3.16 -3.09 -11.36
N ILE A 149 1.96 -2.91 -10.83
CA ILE A 149 1.17 -3.95 -10.15
C ILE A 149 -0.23 -3.98 -10.75
N GLY A 150 -0.74 -5.17 -11.08
CA GLY A 150 -2.08 -5.36 -11.63
C GLY A 150 -2.09 -5.47 -13.15
N LYS A 151 -3.12 -4.91 -13.78
CA LYS A 151 -3.54 -5.26 -15.15
C LYS A 151 -2.46 -5.08 -16.22
N ASP A 152 -1.69 -3.99 -16.15
CA ASP A 152 -0.65 -3.67 -17.14
C ASP A 152 0.73 -4.24 -16.79
N ALA A 153 0.84 -5.05 -15.73
CA ALA A 153 2.10 -5.69 -15.41
C ALA A 153 2.51 -6.65 -16.54
N ASN A 154 3.70 -6.43 -17.11
CA ASN A 154 4.33 -7.35 -18.04
C ASN A 154 5.59 -7.95 -17.41
N PRO A 155 5.44 -9.01 -16.59
CA PRO A 155 6.55 -9.58 -15.83
C PRO A 155 7.59 -10.20 -16.77
N THR A 156 8.80 -9.64 -16.73
CA THR A 156 9.98 -10.19 -17.42
C THR A 156 10.71 -11.17 -16.49
N LEU A 157 12.04 -11.14 -16.39
CA LEU A 157 12.81 -11.99 -15.46
C LEU A 157 12.40 -11.84 -13.97
N SER A 158 11.61 -10.80 -13.64
CA SER A 158 10.99 -10.58 -12.33
C SER A 158 10.02 -11.69 -11.91
N ARG A 159 9.46 -12.47 -12.85
CA ARG A 159 8.59 -13.64 -12.58
C ARG A 159 9.23 -14.66 -11.63
N LEU A 160 10.56 -14.83 -11.71
CA LEU A 160 11.31 -15.78 -10.87
C LEU A 160 11.40 -15.31 -9.41
N LEU A 161 11.44 -13.99 -9.20
CA LEU A 161 11.62 -13.37 -7.88
C LEU A 161 10.27 -13.09 -7.19
N SER A 162 9.30 -12.53 -7.91
CA SER A 162 7.98 -12.19 -7.35
C SER A 162 7.01 -13.38 -7.33
N ARG A 163 7.24 -14.40 -8.18
CA ARG A 163 6.29 -15.51 -8.43
C ARG A 163 4.85 -15.05 -8.72
N SER A 164 4.72 -13.85 -9.29
CA SER A 164 3.45 -13.23 -9.65
C SER A 164 3.49 -12.79 -11.10
N ASP A 165 2.39 -13.07 -11.81
CA ASP A 165 2.19 -12.60 -13.18
C ASP A 165 1.72 -11.13 -13.22
N ASP A 166 1.25 -10.62 -12.08
CA ASP A 166 0.64 -9.30 -11.98
C ASP A 166 1.57 -8.27 -11.31
N VAL A 167 2.88 -8.57 -11.22
CA VAL A 167 3.90 -7.66 -10.68
C VAL A 167 5.08 -7.56 -11.63
N GLN A 168 5.39 -6.34 -12.06
CA GLN A 168 6.52 -6.03 -12.93
C GLN A 168 7.48 -5.05 -12.26
N ILE A 169 8.76 -5.42 -12.23
CA ILE A 169 9.87 -4.51 -11.88
C ILE A 169 10.34 -3.86 -13.19
N LYS A 170 10.13 -2.54 -13.33
CA LYS A 170 10.55 -1.77 -14.51
C LYS A 170 12.03 -1.43 -14.47
N SER A 171 12.55 -1.14 -13.29
CA SER A 171 13.97 -0.82 -13.08
C SER A 171 14.42 -1.34 -11.72
N VAL A 172 15.31 -2.33 -11.70
CA VAL A 172 15.87 -2.86 -10.45
C VAL A 172 16.50 -1.74 -9.62
N THR A 173 17.23 -0.82 -10.26
CA THR A 173 17.88 0.29 -9.57
C THR A 173 16.88 1.27 -8.95
N GLU A 174 15.83 1.66 -9.66
CA GLU A 174 14.85 2.60 -9.09
C GLU A 174 13.95 1.91 -8.07
N SER A 175 13.63 0.62 -8.23
CA SER A 175 12.93 -0.17 -7.20
C SER A 175 13.77 -0.32 -5.93
N SER A 176 15.07 -0.61 -6.03
CA SER A 176 15.96 -0.69 -4.87
C SER A 176 16.09 0.65 -4.14
N LYS A 177 16.18 1.77 -4.88
CA LYS A 177 16.19 3.10 -4.26
C LYS A 177 14.84 3.44 -3.64
N LEU A 178 13.73 3.13 -4.30
CA LEU A 178 12.38 3.35 -3.76
C LEU A 178 12.20 2.57 -2.46
N VAL A 179 12.59 1.29 -2.44
CA VAL A 179 12.58 0.48 -1.22
C VAL A 179 13.48 1.09 -0.17
N GLY A 180 14.71 1.49 -0.51
CA GLY A 180 15.64 2.13 0.44
C GLY A 180 15.14 3.46 0.98
N ASP A 181 14.44 4.26 0.18
CA ASP A 181 13.82 5.51 0.59
C ASP A 181 12.71 5.25 1.61
N ILE A 182 11.91 4.18 1.42
CA ILE A 182 10.84 3.74 2.34
C ILE A 182 11.40 3.05 3.59
N SER A 183 12.39 2.17 3.43
CA SER A 183 12.93 1.27 4.45
C SER A 183 14.13 1.85 5.19
N SER A 184 14.41 3.14 5.04
CA SER A 184 15.48 3.85 5.74
C SER A 184 15.29 3.75 7.26
N ASP A 185 15.71 2.62 7.82
CA ASP A 185 16.32 2.50 9.12
C ASP A 185 17.57 3.40 9.13
N ASP A 186 17.81 3.98 10.30
CA ASP A 186 18.89 4.90 10.60
C ASP A 186 20.21 4.46 9.96
N LYS A 187 20.77 5.33 9.11
CA LYS A 187 22.21 5.31 8.88
C LYS A 187 22.86 6.05 10.04
N ASP A 188 23.22 5.31 11.08
CA ASP A 188 24.37 5.61 11.93
C ASP A 188 25.33 4.41 11.93
#